data_AF-A0A9Q4BS02-F1
#
_entry.id   AF-A0A9Q4BS02-F1
#
_cell.length_a   1.000
_cell.length_b   1.000
_cell.length_c   1.000
_cell.angle_alpha   90.00
_cell.angle_beta   90.00
_cell.angle_gamma   90.00
#
_symmetry.space_group_name_H-M   'P 1'
#
loop_
_entity.id
_entity.type
_entity.pdbx_description
1 polymer ?
#
loop_
_entity_poly.entity_id
_entity_poly.type
_entity_poly.pdbx_seq_one_letter_code
_entity_poly.pdbx_strand_id
1 'polypeptide(L)'
;MNQFAVFATIPDGLRIPLIESYNEIQKNFIEQRWEPSELNGGKLCEIIYTIIKGYIGGTYPPAPSKPNNMVDACRALENTPNITRSLRIQIPRMIIALYEIRNNRGVGHVSGDVNPNHMDAVAVLYMSKWLMSELVRVFHNADMVTASEIVDSLVERKSPIVWEVDGKRRILKNGLTFKDKTLVLLHSANRHLQESELIEWLEIVKPSNYRRDVLIPLHKEKLLEYNNSTKDIYISPKGIKYIEDNNILSN
;
A
#
# COMPACT_ATOMS: atom_id res chain seq x y z
N MET A 1 -13.13 -5.70 -1.71
CA MET A 1 -12.90 -6.96 -2.46
C MET A 1 -11.50 -7.48 -2.14
N ASN A 2 -11.28 -8.79 -2.06
CA ASN A 2 -9.99 -9.36 -1.68
C ASN A 2 -8.90 -9.03 -2.73
N GLN A 3 -7.70 -8.59 -2.32
CA GLN A 3 -6.58 -8.27 -3.23
C GLN A 3 -6.25 -9.42 -4.21
N PHE A 4 -6.57 -10.67 -3.83
CA PHE A 4 -6.42 -11.85 -4.68
C PHE A 4 -7.34 -11.87 -5.91
N ALA A 5 -8.53 -11.24 -5.86
CA ALA A 5 -9.48 -11.25 -6.97
C ALA A 5 -9.04 -10.38 -8.15
N VAL A 6 -8.20 -9.37 -7.87
CA VAL A 6 -7.80 -8.34 -8.84
C VAL A 6 -6.85 -8.88 -9.90
N PHE A 7 -6.00 -9.83 -9.50
CA PHE A 7 -5.00 -10.47 -10.35
C PHE A 7 -5.42 -11.87 -10.78
N ALA A 8 -6.72 -12.16 -10.86
CA ALA A 8 -7.23 -13.51 -11.17
C ALA A 8 -6.71 -14.08 -12.51
N THR A 9 -6.31 -13.19 -13.44
CA THR A 9 -5.71 -13.54 -14.73
C THR A 9 -4.25 -14.03 -14.62
N ILE A 10 -3.61 -13.80 -13.48
CA ILE A 10 -2.24 -14.25 -13.16
C ILE A 10 -2.33 -15.59 -12.40
N PRO A 11 -1.58 -16.63 -12.82
CA PRO A 11 -1.56 -17.91 -12.12
C PRO A 11 -1.10 -17.80 -10.68
N ASP A 12 -1.65 -18.66 -9.81
CA ASP A 12 -1.41 -18.65 -8.36
C ASP A 12 0.08 -18.69 -7.99
N GLY A 13 0.89 -19.46 -8.73
CA GLY A 13 2.34 -19.57 -8.54
C GLY A 13 3.11 -18.25 -8.71
N LEU A 14 2.51 -17.23 -9.35
CA LEU A 14 3.07 -15.89 -9.47
C LEU A 14 2.24 -14.85 -8.69
N ARG A 15 0.91 -15.00 -8.64
CA ARG A 15 0.00 -14.09 -7.94
C ARG A 15 0.23 -14.06 -6.43
N ILE A 16 0.39 -15.22 -5.80
CA ILE A 16 0.57 -15.32 -4.35
C ILE A 16 1.90 -14.64 -3.95
N PRO A 17 3.06 -15.00 -4.53
CA PRO A 17 4.32 -14.32 -4.23
C PRO A 17 4.29 -12.82 -4.49
N LEU A 18 3.58 -12.36 -5.53
CA LEU A 18 3.44 -10.93 -5.84
C LEU A 18 2.81 -10.16 -4.67
N ILE A 19 1.68 -10.66 -4.18
CA ILE A 19 0.93 -10.03 -3.07
C ILE A 19 1.72 -10.13 -1.76
N GLU A 20 2.32 -11.28 -1.48
CA GLU A 20 3.15 -11.50 -0.30
C GLU A 20 4.35 -10.55 -0.28
N SER A 21 5.13 -10.50 -1.36
CA SER A 21 6.29 -9.62 -1.47
C SER A 21 5.91 -8.14 -1.30
N TYR A 22 4.80 -7.71 -1.90
CA TYR A 22 4.30 -6.34 -1.73
C TYR A 22 3.90 -6.04 -0.28
N ASN A 23 3.24 -6.99 0.41
CA ASN A 23 2.87 -6.85 1.81
C ASN A 23 4.10 -6.84 2.73
N GLU A 24 5.13 -7.62 2.43
CA GLU A 24 6.40 -7.59 3.16
C GLU A 24 7.10 -6.23 3.02
N ILE A 25 7.13 -5.62 1.83
CA ILE A 25 7.73 -4.28 1.64
C ILE A 25 7.04 -3.26 2.54
N GLN A 26 5.71 -3.23 2.53
CA GLN A 26 4.91 -2.33 3.37
C GLN A 26 5.15 -2.60 4.86
N LYS A 27 5.09 -3.86 5.30
CA LYS A 27 5.31 -4.24 6.69
C LYS A 27 6.69 -3.80 7.19
N ASN A 28 7.73 -4.14 6.44
CA ASN A 28 9.11 -3.77 6.80
C ASN A 28 9.30 -2.25 6.82
N PHE A 29 8.68 -1.52 5.89
CA PHE A 29 8.74 -0.06 5.88
C PHE A 29 8.09 0.55 7.13
N ILE A 30 6.90 0.07 7.51
CA ILE A 30 6.16 0.54 8.70
C ILE A 30 6.96 0.24 9.98
N GLU A 31 7.58 -0.93 10.05
CA GLU A 31 8.40 -1.39 11.17
C GLU A 31 9.83 -0.80 11.15
N GLN A 32 10.12 0.12 10.23
CA GLN A 32 11.43 0.76 10.07
C GLN A 32 12.59 -0.19 9.77
N ARG A 33 12.28 -1.36 9.21
CA ARG A 33 13.24 -2.38 8.78
C ARG A 33 13.66 -2.10 7.33
N TRP A 34 14.56 -1.13 7.15
CA TRP A 34 14.97 -0.62 5.82
C TRP A 34 15.59 -1.67 4.92
N GLU A 35 16.59 -2.40 5.41
CA GLU A 35 17.28 -3.45 4.65
C GLU A 35 16.32 -4.54 4.15
N PRO A 36 15.46 -5.15 4.99
CA PRO A 36 14.42 -6.05 4.52
C PRO A 36 13.42 -5.41 3.54
N SER A 37 13.06 -4.14 3.70
CA SER A 37 12.15 -3.44 2.78
C SER A 37 12.76 -3.33 1.37
N GLU A 38 14.02 -2.91 1.29
CA GLU A 38 14.79 -2.81 0.04
C GLU A 38 15.01 -4.18 -0.61
N LEU A 39 15.30 -5.22 0.19
CA LEU A 39 15.50 -6.59 -0.31
C LEU A 39 14.23 -7.14 -0.97
N ASN A 40 13.09 -6.94 -0.30
CA ASN A 40 11.80 -7.39 -0.80
C ASN A 40 11.37 -6.60 -2.03
N GLY A 41 11.80 -5.35 -2.18
CA GLY A 41 11.68 -4.60 -3.43
C GLY A 41 12.31 -5.30 -4.63
N GLY A 42 13.52 -5.86 -4.47
CA GLY A 42 14.18 -6.65 -5.51
C GLY A 42 13.42 -7.94 -5.87
N LYS A 43 12.90 -8.66 -4.86
CA LYS A 43 12.06 -9.85 -5.10
C LYS A 43 10.79 -9.50 -5.88
N LEU A 44 10.14 -8.39 -5.54
CA LEU A 44 8.97 -7.90 -6.25
C LEU A 44 9.30 -7.68 -7.73
N CYS A 45 10.42 -7.03 -8.05
CA CYS A 45 10.88 -6.84 -9.42
C CYS A 45 11.05 -8.17 -10.19
N GLU A 46 11.62 -9.20 -9.56
CA GLU A 46 11.81 -10.52 -10.17
C GLU A 46 10.47 -11.21 -10.47
N ILE A 47 9.51 -11.09 -9.55
CA ILE A 47 8.14 -11.61 -9.73
C ILE A 47 7.45 -10.89 -10.89
N ILE A 48 7.45 -9.56 -10.89
CA ILE A 48 6.81 -8.74 -11.93
C ILE A 48 7.44 -9.00 -13.30
N TYR A 49 8.77 -9.06 -13.37
CA TYR A 49 9.45 -9.42 -14.62
C TYR A 49 9.00 -10.80 -15.13
N THR A 50 8.90 -11.79 -14.23
CA THR A 50 8.44 -13.15 -14.59
C THR A 50 7.00 -13.14 -15.12
N ILE A 51 6.11 -12.34 -14.51
CA ILE A 51 4.73 -12.15 -14.97
C ILE A 51 4.71 -11.55 -16.39
N ILE A 52 5.46 -10.47 -16.64
CA ILE A 52 5.49 -9.82 -17.96
C ILE A 52 6.03 -10.78 -19.02
N LYS A 53 7.11 -11.51 -18.71
CA LYS A 53 7.69 -12.50 -19.60
C LYS A 53 6.67 -13.61 -19.93
N GLY A 54 5.93 -14.09 -18.94
CA GLY A 54 4.89 -15.10 -19.14
C GLY A 54 3.74 -14.61 -20.00
N TYR A 55 3.28 -13.37 -19.76
CA TYR A 55 2.24 -12.74 -20.56
C TYR A 55 2.66 -12.58 -22.02
N ILE A 56 3.86 -12.06 -22.27
CA ILE A 56 4.40 -11.86 -23.63
C ILE A 56 4.63 -13.20 -24.33
N GLY A 57 5.14 -14.20 -23.62
CA GLY A 57 5.40 -15.53 -24.18
C GLY A 57 4.15 -16.39 -24.33
N GLY A 58 2.98 -15.93 -23.88
CA GLY A 58 1.72 -16.68 -23.87
C GLY A 58 1.69 -17.86 -22.89
N THR A 59 2.78 -18.13 -22.17
CA THR A 59 2.91 -19.21 -21.19
C THR A 59 3.63 -18.69 -19.95
N TYR A 60 2.95 -18.75 -18.79
CA TYR A 60 3.54 -18.34 -17.53
C TYR A 60 4.46 -19.42 -16.93
N PRO A 61 5.64 -19.04 -16.41
CA PRO A 61 6.45 -19.92 -15.57
C PRO A 61 5.68 -20.33 -14.30
N PRO A 62 5.95 -21.54 -13.75
CA PRO A 62 5.26 -22.03 -12.56
C PRO A 62 5.63 -21.27 -11.26
N ALA A 63 6.77 -20.57 -11.25
CA ALA A 63 7.26 -19.82 -10.10
C ALA A 63 8.10 -18.61 -10.56
N PRO A 64 8.28 -17.59 -9.70
CA PRO A 64 9.15 -16.44 -9.99
C PRO A 64 10.59 -16.87 -10.28
N SER A 65 11.25 -16.16 -11.19
CA SER A 65 12.65 -16.41 -11.52
C SER A 65 13.42 -15.12 -11.73
N LYS A 66 14.65 -15.09 -11.21
CA LYS A 66 15.56 -13.98 -11.42
C LYS A 66 16.23 -14.11 -12.80
N PRO A 67 16.20 -13.06 -13.66
CA PRO A 67 17.02 -13.05 -14.87
C PRO A 67 18.51 -12.88 -14.53
N ASN A 68 19.39 -13.40 -15.38
CA ASN A 68 20.85 -13.25 -15.21
C ASN A 68 21.28 -11.79 -15.09
N ASN A 69 20.67 -10.92 -15.90
CA ASN A 69 20.84 -9.47 -15.83
C ASN A 69 19.48 -8.79 -15.95
N MET A 70 19.01 -8.14 -14.89
CA MET A 70 17.69 -7.49 -14.85
C MET A 70 17.59 -6.32 -15.84
N VAL A 71 18.66 -5.55 -16.02
CA VAL A 71 18.68 -4.37 -16.90
C VAL A 71 18.55 -4.80 -18.36
N ASP A 72 19.37 -5.77 -18.79
CA ASP A 72 19.33 -6.27 -20.16
C ASP A 72 18.00 -6.99 -20.44
N ALA A 73 17.51 -7.76 -19.46
CA ALA A 73 16.23 -8.44 -19.55
C ALA A 73 15.07 -7.44 -19.73
N CYS A 74 15.06 -6.33 -18.99
CA CYS A 74 14.05 -5.28 -19.12
C CYS A 74 14.16 -4.53 -20.44
N ARG A 75 15.39 -4.20 -20.89
CA ARG A 75 15.62 -3.56 -22.20
C ARG A 75 15.19 -4.43 -23.37
N ALA A 76 15.37 -5.75 -23.27
CA ALA A 76 14.91 -6.67 -24.30
C ALA A 76 13.38 -6.63 -24.48
N LEU A 77 12.62 -6.40 -23.41
CA LEU A 77 11.16 -6.24 -23.49
C LEU A 77 10.78 -5.04 -24.35
N GLU A 78 11.57 -3.94 -24.33
CA GLU A 78 11.26 -2.71 -25.08
C GLU A 78 11.07 -2.95 -26.59
N ASN A 79 11.61 -4.03 -27.13
CA ASN A 79 11.54 -4.38 -28.55
C ASN A 79 10.41 -5.36 -28.91
N THR A 80 9.60 -5.82 -27.94
CA THR A 80 8.53 -6.78 -28.21
C THR A 80 7.37 -6.13 -29.00
N PRO A 81 7.01 -6.62 -30.19
CA PRO A 81 5.92 -6.06 -30.99
C PRO A 81 4.56 -6.39 -30.37
N ASN A 82 3.54 -5.57 -30.67
CA ASN A 82 2.13 -5.81 -30.31
C ASN A 82 1.83 -5.93 -28.80
N ILE A 83 2.72 -5.41 -27.94
CA ILE A 83 2.53 -5.32 -26.49
C ILE A 83 2.34 -3.86 -26.09
N THR A 84 1.48 -3.63 -25.09
CA THR A 84 1.18 -2.29 -24.57
C THR A 84 2.44 -1.58 -24.07
N ARG A 85 2.46 -0.25 -24.18
CA ARG A 85 3.60 0.56 -23.71
C ARG A 85 3.87 0.38 -22.21
N SER A 86 2.83 0.11 -21.43
CA SER A 86 2.93 -0.17 -20.00
C SER A 86 3.83 -1.36 -19.71
N LEU A 87 3.51 -2.52 -20.30
CA LEU A 87 4.27 -3.76 -20.15
C LEU A 87 5.64 -3.72 -20.82
N ARG A 88 5.76 -2.99 -21.93
CA ARG A 88 6.96 -2.93 -22.75
C ARG A 88 8.01 -1.94 -22.25
N ILE A 89 7.59 -0.82 -21.68
CA ILE A 89 8.46 0.33 -21.40
C ILE A 89 8.30 0.83 -19.96
N GLN A 90 7.08 1.16 -19.53
CA GLN A 90 6.88 1.88 -18.28
C GLN A 90 7.20 1.01 -17.06
N ILE A 91 6.63 -0.20 -17.00
CA ILE A 91 6.92 -1.16 -15.93
C ILE A 91 8.40 -1.59 -15.96
N PRO A 92 9.00 -2.00 -17.09
CA PRO A 92 10.42 -2.38 -17.14
C PRO A 92 11.38 -1.28 -16.67
N ARG A 93 11.13 -0.02 -17.01
CA ARG A 93 11.97 1.10 -16.54
C ARG A 93 11.84 1.36 -15.05
N MET A 94 10.65 1.18 -14.49
CA MET A 94 10.44 1.26 -13.04
C MET A 94 11.12 0.08 -12.31
N ILE A 95 11.07 -1.12 -12.89
CA ILE A 95 11.81 -2.29 -12.39
C ILE A 95 13.31 -1.99 -12.33
N ILE A 96 13.89 -1.45 -13.40
CA ILE A 96 15.33 -1.10 -13.42
C ILE A 96 15.66 -0.12 -12.30
N ALA A 97 14.91 0.96 -12.14
CA ALA A 97 15.15 1.97 -11.11
C ALA A 97 15.08 1.38 -9.68
N LEU A 98 14.06 0.58 -9.40
CA LEU A 98 13.90 -0.07 -8.09
C LEU A 98 15.01 -1.10 -7.83
N TYR A 99 15.33 -1.93 -8.82
CA TYR A 99 16.36 -2.97 -8.70
C TYR A 99 17.76 -2.38 -8.47
N GLU A 100 18.02 -1.18 -9.01
CA GLU A 100 19.26 -0.44 -8.80
C GLU A 100 19.46 -0.03 -7.34
N ILE A 101 18.40 0.41 -6.65
CA ILE A 101 18.45 0.71 -5.21
C ILE A 101 18.85 -0.54 -4.43
N ARG A 102 18.20 -1.68 -4.73
CA ARG A 102 18.52 -2.96 -4.07
C ARG A 102 19.97 -3.41 -4.31
N ASN A 103 20.53 -3.19 -5.49
CA ASN A 103 21.87 -3.68 -5.83
C ASN A 103 23.00 -2.85 -5.21
N ASN A 104 22.81 -1.54 -5.01
CA ASN A 104 23.88 -0.61 -4.63
C ASN A 104 23.89 -0.20 -3.15
N ARG A 105 23.10 -0.87 -2.30
CA ARG A 105 22.93 -0.50 -0.87
C ARG A 105 23.31 -1.60 0.12
N GLY A 106 24.18 -2.53 -0.28
CA GLY A 106 24.65 -3.61 0.61
C GLY A 106 23.62 -4.73 0.85
N VAL A 107 22.35 -4.51 0.49
CA VAL A 107 21.23 -5.43 0.67
C VAL A 107 21.40 -6.74 -0.13
N GLY A 108 22.13 -6.69 -1.25
CA GLY A 108 22.40 -7.84 -2.11
C GLY A 108 23.80 -8.44 -1.97
N HIS A 109 24.76 -7.69 -1.41
CA HIS A 109 26.17 -8.07 -1.27
C HIS A 109 26.80 -7.27 -0.12
N VAL A 110 27.64 -7.91 0.71
CA VAL A 110 28.30 -7.31 1.89
C VAL A 110 29.17 -6.07 1.57
N SER A 111 29.44 -5.80 0.29
CA SER A 111 30.33 -4.73 -0.21
C SER A 111 29.61 -3.44 -0.64
N GLY A 112 28.43 -3.12 -0.11
CA GLY A 112 27.74 -1.87 -0.45
C GLY A 112 28.40 -0.67 0.23
N ASP A 113 28.74 0.37 -0.55
CA ASP A 113 29.32 1.63 -0.03
C ASP A 113 28.35 2.45 0.85
N VAL A 114 27.05 2.12 0.81
CA VAL A 114 25.98 2.87 1.48
C VAL A 114 25.03 1.90 2.17
N ASN A 115 24.73 2.16 3.45
CA ASN A 115 23.81 1.36 4.25
C ASN A 115 22.34 1.61 3.86
N PRO A 116 21.46 0.60 4.01
CA PRO A 116 20.02 0.74 3.84
C PRO A 116 19.46 1.83 4.74
N ASN A 117 18.55 2.66 4.21
CA ASN A 117 18.11 3.87 4.91
C ASN A 117 16.67 4.24 4.55
N HIS A 118 16.12 5.17 5.32
CA HIS A 118 14.73 5.60 5.16
C HIS A 118 14.43 6.21 3.79
N MET A 119 15.35 6.99 3.20
CA MET A 119 15.14 7.62 1.89
C MET A 119 14.98 6.56 0.79
N ASP A 120 15.88 5.58 0.77
CA ASP A 120 15.85 4.48 -0.20
C ASP A 120 14.61 3.59 0.02
N ALA A 121 14.26 3.29 1.27
CA ALA A 121 13.05 2.56 1.61
C ALA A 121 11.76 3.28 1.18
N VAL A 122 11.71 4.62 1.28
CA VAL A 122 10.59 5.43 0.77
C VAL A 122 10.48 5.28 -0.74
N ALA A 123 11.60 5.40 -1.47
CA ALA A 123 11.61 5.25 -2.91
C ALA A 123 11.13 3.86 -3.33
N VAL A 124 11.65 2.79 -2.69
CA VAL A 124 11.21 1.41 -2.92
C VAL A 124 9.72 1.26 -2.68
N LEU A 125 9.19 1.71 -1.54
CA LEU A 125 7.76 1.60 -1.22
C LEU A 125 6.87 2.22 -2.29
N TYR A 126 7.15 3.46 -2.70
CA TYR A 126 6.29 4.17 -3.65
C TYR A 126 6.47 3.69 -5.09
N MET A 127 7.65 3.22 -5.48
CA MET A 127 7.83 2.53 -6.76
C MET A 127 7.08 1.18 -6.78
N SER A 128 7.13 0.41 -5.70
CA SER A 128 6.34 -0.83 -5.56
C SER A 128 4.84 -0.57 -5.63
N LYS A 129 4.34 0.49 -4.97
CA LYS A 129 2.94 0.95 -5.07
C LYS A 129 2.56 1.21 -6.51
N TRP A 130 3.34 2.03 -7.20
CA TRP A 130 3.09 2.36 -8.61
C TRP A 130 3.09 1.11 -9.50
N LEU A 131 4.07 0.20 -9.31
CA LEU A 131 4.15 -1.06 -10.04
C LEU A 131 2.91 -1.93 -9.84
N MET A 132 2.45 -2.08 -8.59
CA MET A 132 1.24 -2.83 -8.28
C MET A 132 0.01 -2.19 -8.92
N SER A 133 -0.14 -0.86 -8.81
CA SER A 133 -1.24 -0.13 -9.43
C SER A 133 -1.26 -0.26 -10.95
N GLU A 134 -0.09 -0.21 -11.60
CA GLU A 134 0.02 -0.35 -13.05
C GLU A 134 -0.30 -1.79 -13.50
N LEU A 135 0.09 -2.80 -12.74
CA LEU A 135 -0.34 -4.18 -12.98
C LEU A 135 -1.86 -4.32 -12.87
N VAL A 136 -2.50 -3.65 -11.91
CA VAL A 136 -3.97 -3.62 -11.83
C VAL A 136 -4.52 -3.02 -13.13
N ARG A 137 -4.01 -1.88 -13.60
CA ARG A 137 -4.47 -1.27 -14.87
C ARG A 137 -4.35 -2.20 -16.07
N VAL A 138 -3.31 -3.03 -16.12
CA VAL A 138 -3.05 -3.93 -17.25
C VAL A 138 -3.83 -5.25 -17.16
N PHE A 139 -3.97 -5.80 -15.96
CA PHE A 139 -4.48 -7.15 -15.74
C PHE A 139 -5.88 -7.21 -15.10
N HIS A 140 -6.50 -6.07 -14.77
CA HIS A 140 -7.85 -6.08 -14.20
C HIS A 140 -8.85 -6.67 -15.18
N ASN A 141 -9.76 -7.47 -14.63
CA ASN A 141 -11.00 -7.84 -15.30
C ASN A 141 -12.22 -7.12 -14.67
N ALA A 142 -11.95 -6.11 -13.85
CA ALA A 142 -12.95 -5.30 -13.16
C ALA A 142 -13.38 -4.09 -14.01
N ASP A 143 -14.52 -3.48 -13.69
CA ASP A 143 -14.89 -2.19 -14.26
C ASP A 143 -13.91 -1.07 -13.81
N MET A 144 -13.91 0.05 -14.54
CA MET A 144 -12.97 1.16 -14.32
C MET A 144 -13.08 1.80 -12.92
N VAL A 145 -14.28 1.78 -12.32
CA VAL A 145 -14.51 2.36 -10.98
C VAL A 145 -13.87 1.46 -9.94
N THR A 146 -14.17 0.15 -9.99
CA THR A 146 -13.58 -0.85 -9.10
C THR A 146 -12.05 -0.89 -9.22
N ALA A 147 -11.50 -0.82 -10.43
CA ALA A 147 -10.05 -0.80 -10.65
C ALA A 147 -9.38 0.45 -10.02
N SER A 148 -10.06 1.60 -10.06
CA SER A 148 -9.57 2.85 -9.46
C SER A 148 -9.55 2.76 -7.93
N GLU A 149 -10.62 2.26 -7.32
CA GLU A 149 -10.71 2.06 -5.86
C GLU A 149 -9.62 1.10 -5.35
N ILE A 150 -9.33 0.03 -6.10
CA ILE A 150 -8.25 -0.90 -5.75
C ILE A 150 -6.89 -0.20 -5.82
N VAL A 151 -6.63 0.56 -6.89
CA VAL A 151 -5.39 1.32 -7.05
C VAL A 151 -5.20 2.28 -5.89
N ASP A 152 -6.25 3.01 -5.51
CA ASP A 152 -6.21 3.93 -4.38
C ASP A 152 -5.87 3.19 -3.09
N SER A 153 -6.50 2.03 -2.85
CA SER A 153 -6.20 1.19 -1.68
C SER A 153 -4.77 0.66 -1.61
N LEU A 154 -4.12 0.43 -2.75
CA LEU A 154 -2.72 0.01 -2.79
C LEU A 154 -1.78 1.15 -2.42
N VAL A 155 -2.10 2.38 -2.81
CA VAL A 155 -1.27 3.57 -2.58
C VAL A 155 -1.41 4.10 -1.15
N GLU A 156 -2.42 3.67 -0.40
CA GLU A 156 -2.69 4.09 0.98
C GLU A 156 -1.52 3.87 1.96
N ARG A 157 -1.36 4.81 2.89
CA ARG A 157 -0.31 4.80 3.92
C ARG A 157 -0.85 4.08 5.15
N LYS A 158 -0.39 2.84 5.41
CA LYS A 158 -0.67 2.15 6.67
C LYS A 158 0.04 2.88 7.82
N SER A 159 -0.72 3.22 8.87
CA SER A 159 -0.20 3.93 10.04
C SER A 159 0.42 2.95 11.04
N PRO A 160 1.66 3.15 11.51
CA PRO A 160 2.31 2.24 12.47
C PRO A 160 1.58 2.14 13.81
N ILE A 161 0.80 3.16 14.17
CA ILE A 161 0.03 3.20 15.42
C ILE A 161 -1.34 2.53 15.30
N VAL A 162 -1.72 1.99 14.13
CA VAL A 162 -2.99 1.31 13.91
C VAL A 162 -2.74 -0.15 13.60
N TRP A 163 -3.26 -1.01 14.45
CA TRP A 163 -3.24 -2.46 14.28
C TRP A 163 -4.61 -2.97 13.84
N GLU A 164 -4.65 -3.73 12.76
CA GLU A 164 -5.87 -4.40 12.29
C GLU A 164 -5.89 -5.85 12.78
N VAL A 165 -6.98 -6.23 13.47
CA VAL A 165 -7.19 -7.56 14.04
C VAL A 165 -8.68 -7.91 14.02
N ASP A 166 -9.04 -9.07 13.47
CA ASP A 166 -10.43 -9.56 13.36
C ASP A 166 -11.41 -8.54 12.76
N GLY A 167 -10.99 -7.83 11.72
CA GLY A 167 -11.80 -6.78 11.07
C GLY A 167 -11.96 -5.50 11.88
N LYS A 168 -11.27 -5.37 13.02
CA LYS A 168 -11.26 -4.19 13.88
C LYS A 168 -9.94 -3.48 13.78
N ARG A 169 -9.96 -2.17 14.04
CA ARG A 169 -8.73 -1.37 14.12
C ARG A 169 -8.53 -0.87 15.54
N ARG A 170 -7.35 -1.16 16.08
CA ARG A 170 -6.90 -0.78 17.41
C ARG A 170 -5.78 0.22 17.30
N ILE A 171 -5.78 1.20 18.20
CA ILE A 171 -4.72 2.19 18.26
C ILE A 171 -3.71 1.74 19.31
N LEU A 172 -2.47 1.53 18.87
CA LEU A 172 -1.37 1.07 19.72
C LEU A 172 -0.75 2.20 20.55
N LYS A 173 -0.85 3.45 20.06
CA LYS A 173 -0.30 4.63 20.74
C LYS A 173 -1.16 5.04 21.93
N ASN A 174 -0.55 5.06 23.11
CA ASN A 174 -1.17 5.51 24.35
C ASN A 174 -1.22 7.05 24.45
N GLY A 175 -2.06 7.56 25.38
CA GLY A 175 -2.14 9.00 25.68
C GLY A 175 -2.93 9.85 24.69
N LEU A 176 -3.43 9.27 23.59
CA LEU A 176 -4.26 9.97 22.62
C LEU A 176 -5.66 10.27 23.18
N THR A 177 -6.16 11.48 22.90
CA THR A 177 -7.54 11.87 23.23
C THR A 177 -8.54 11.12 22.35
N PHE A 178 -9.81 11.04 22.74
CA PHE A 178 -10.83 10.46 21.85
C PHE A 178 -10.94 11.22 20.52
N LYS A 179 -10.70 12.54 20.51
CA LYS A 179 -10.60 13.33 19.28
C LYS A 179 -9.50 12.78 18.36
N ASP A 180 -8.29 12.62 18.88
CA ASP A 180 -7.16 12.13 18.09
C ASP A 180 -7.42 10.70 17.62
N LYS A 181 -7.94 9.84 18.51
CA LYS A 181 -8.26 8.45 18.18
C LYS A 181 -9.32 8.34 17.08
N THR A 182 -10.39 9.11 17.14
CA THR A 182 -11.43 9.16 16.10
C THR A 182 -10.86 9.55 14.75
N LEU A 183 -10.04 10.61 14.71
CA LEU A 183 -9.42 11.09 13.49
C LEU A 183 -8.42 10.08 12.92
N VAL A 184 -7.59 9.45 13.76
CA VAL A 184 -6.65 8.39 13.36
C VAL A 184 -7.38 7.21 12.73
N LEU A 185 -8.49 6.74 13.33
CA LEU A 185 -9.24 5.61 12.78
C LEU A 185 -9.89 5.96 11.45
N LEU A 186 -10.54 7.13 11.34
CA LEU A 186 -11.13 7.60 10.09
C LEU A 186 -10.07 7.77 8.99
N HIS A 187 -8.93 8.40 9.31
CA HIS A 187 -7.80 8.53 8.39
C HIS A 187 -7.27 7.18 7.95
N SER A 188 -7.10 6.25 8.89
CA SER A 188 -6.63 4.91 8.56
C SER A 188 -7.60 4.21 7.62
N ALA A 189 -8.93 4.35 7.84
CA ALA A 189 -9.97 3.61 7.14
C ALA A 189 -10.04 3.93 5.65
N ASN A 190 -9.62 5.14 5.26
CA ASN A 190 -9.71 5.68 3.91
C ASN A 190 -11.10 5.53 3.24
N ARG A 191 -12.13 5.48 4.08
CA ARG A 191 -13.54 5.53 3.72
C ARG A 191 -14.29 6.19 4.86
N HIS A 192 -15.57 6.47 4.62
CA HIS A 192 -16.44 6.78 5.75
C HIS A 192 -16.58 5.56 6.67
N LEU A 193 -16.71 5.85 7.95
CA LEU A 193 -17.03 4.85 8.97
C LEU A 193 -18.44 5.11 9.48
N GLN A 194 -19.14 4.04 9.81
CA GLN A 194 -20.36 4.13 10.61
C GLN A 194 -20.03 4.49 12.06
N GLU A 195 -20.93 5.21 12.73
CA GLU A 195 -20.83 5.46 14.17
C GLU A 195 -20.65 4.15 14.96
N SER A 196 -21.34 3.07 14.57
CA SER A 196 -21.23 1.74 15.19
C SER A 196 -19.82 1.15 15.10
N GLU A 197 -19.15 1.31 13.94
CA GLU A 197 -17.78 0.83 13.76
C GLU A 197 -16.83 1.57 14.71
N LEU A 198 -16.94 2.89 14.82
CA LEU A 198 -16.10 3.67 15.74
C LEU A 198 -16.40 3.34 17.21
N ILE A 199 -17.66 3.12 17.58
CA ILE A 199 -18.03 2.68 18.93
C ILE A 199 -17.36 1.35 19.27
N GLU A 200 -17.38 0.40 18.35
CA GLU A 200 -16.74 -0.90 18.53
C GLU A 200 -15.20 -0.79 18.57
N TRP A 201 -14.63 -0.02 17.65
CA TRP A 201 -13.17 0.12 17.50
C TRP A 201 -12.53 0.91 18.64
N LEU A 202 -13.26 1.85 19.24
CA LEU A 202 -12.84 2.66 20.38
C LEU A 202 -13.37 2.16 21.73
N GLU A 203 -14.13 1.06 21.73
CA GLU A 203 -14.68 0.41 22.93
C GLU A 203 -15.54 1.37 23.76
N ILE A 204 -16.40 2.12 23.08
CA ILE A 204 -17.21 3.19 23.67
C ILE A 204 -18.42 2.61 24.38
N VAL A 205 -18.48 2.81 25.69
CA VAL A 205 -19.60 2.35 26.53
C VAL A 205 -20.86 3.19 26.35
N LYS A 206 -20.73 4.50 26.13
CA LYS A 206 -21.86 5.44 26.04
C LYS A 206 -21.84 6.24 24.73
N PRO A 207 -22.52 5.76 23.67
CA PRO A 207 -22.58 6.43 22.37
C PRO A 207 -23.07 7.88 22.42
N SER A 208 -24.01 8.19 23.31
CA SER A 208 -24.53 9.56 23.49
C SER A 208 -23.46 10.56 23.94
N ASN A 209 -22.58 10.16 24.87
CA ASN A 209 -21.46 10.99 25.32
C ASN A 209 -20.44 11.17 24.20
N TYR A 210 -20.10 10.10 23.49
CA TYR A 210 -19.18 10.20 22.35
C TYR A 210 -19.69 11.15 21.26
N ARG A 211 -20.98 11.08 20.93
CA ARG A 211 -21.60 12.05 20.01
C ARG A 211 -21.48 13.48 20.51
N ARG A 212 -21.86 13.73 21.76
CA ARG A 212 -21.87 15.07 22.37
C ARG A 212 -20.48 15.66 22.50
N ASP A 213 -19.51 14.86 22.96
CA ASP A 213 -18.21 15.33 23.42
C ASP A 213 -17.12 15.22 22.34
N VAL A 214 -17.34 14.41 21.30
CA VAL A 214 -16.35 14.17 20.24
C VAL A 214 -16.92 14.45 18.85
N LEU A 215 -17.94 13.73 18.40
CA LEU A 215 -18.40 13.85 17.01
C LEU A 215 -18.99 15.23 16.68
N ILE A 216 -19.87 15.76 17.53
CA ILE A 216 -20.49 17.08 17.33
C ILE A 216 -19.44 18.21 17.35
N PRO A 217 -18.51 18.27 18.33
CA PRO A 217 -17.42 19.25 18.31
C PRO A 217 -16.54 19.15 17.06
N LEU A 218 -16.09 17.96 16.68
CA LEU A 218 -15.24 17.78 15.50
C LEU A 218 -15.95 18.14 14.20
N HIS A 219 -17.26 17.88 14.11
CA HIS A 219 -18.10 18.32 13.01
C HIS A 219 -18.21 19.85 12.94
N LYS A 220 -18.42 20.52 14.08
CA LYS A 220 -18.44 21.99 14.14
C LYS A 220 -17.09 22.61 13.78
N GLU A 221 -15.99 21.99 14.20
CA GLU A 221 -14.61 22.39 13.85
C GLU A 221 -14.24 22.10 12.38
N LYS A 222 -15.11 21.40 11.64
CA LYS A 222 -14.87 20.93 10.27
C LYS A 222 -13.67 19.99 10.15
N LEU A 223 -13.34 19.25 11.21
CA LEU A 223 -12.34 18.18 11.16
C LEU A 223 -12.92 16.87 10.61
N LEU A 224 -14.23 16.70 10.73
CA LEU A 224 -14.99 15.63 10.10
C LEU A 224 -16.39 16.13 9.70
N GLU A 225 -17.09 15.36 8.88
CA GLU A 225 -18.51 15.51 8.60
C GLU A 225 -19.25 14.32 9.26
N TYR A 226 -20.28 14.59 10.06
CA TYR A 226 -21.08 13.55 10.71
C TYR A 226 -22.54 13.69 10.31
N ASN A 227 -23.03 12.71 9.54
CA ASN A 227 -24.42 12.68 9.11
C ASN A 227 -25.29 12.08 10.21
N ASN A 228 -26.08 12.91 10.88
CA ASN A 228 -26.88 12.46 12.01
C ASN A 228 -28.03 11.49 11.63
N SER A 229 -28.42 11.46 10.36
CA SER A 229 -29.48 10.57 9.84
C SER A 229 -28.93 9.20 9.49
N THR A 230 -27.85 9.15 8.69
CA THR A 230 -27.25 7.88 8.24
C THR A 230 -26.24 7.31 9.23
N LYS A 231 -25.72 8.14 10.13
CA LYS A 231 -24.61 7.82 11.05
C LYS A 231 -23.26 7.62 10.39
N ASP A 232 -23.12 8.08 9.15
CA ASP A 232 -21.84 8.12 8.45
C ASP A 232 -20.95 9.24 9.00
N ILE A 233 -19.66 8.93 9.10
CA ILE A 233 -18.63 9.86 9.53
C ILE A 233 -17.52 9.89 8.48
N TYR A 234 -17.25 11.08 7.94
CA TYR A 234 -16.22 11.34 6.93
C TYR A 234 -15.14 12.22 7.53
N ILE A 235 -13.86 11.85 7.41
CA ILE A 235 -12.78 12.78 7.75
C ILE A 235 -12.70 13.88 6.68
N SER A 236 -12.46 15.12 7.10
CA SER A 236 -12.25 16.22 6.17
C SER A 236 -10.76 16.40 5.86
N PRO A 237 -10.39 17.12 4.78
CA PRO A 237 -9.00 17.51 4.54
C PRO A 237 -8.36 18.26 5.73
N LYS A 238 -9.15 19.02 6.49
CA LYS A 238 -8.69 19.70 7.70
C LYS A 238 -8.39 18.72 8.84
N GLY A 239 -9.20 17.66 8.97
CA GLY A 239 -8.94 16.56 9.91
C GLY A 239 -7.67 15.81 9.58
N ILE A 240 -7.44 15.51 8.30
CA ILE A 240 -6.20 14.89 7.82
C ILE A 240 -5.00 15.77 8.19
N LYS A 241 -5.05 17.06 7.82
CA LYS A 241 -3.98 18.00 8.14
C LYS A 241 -3.71 18.13 9.64
N TYR A 242 -4.75 18.12 10.48
CA TYR A 242 -4.58 18.13 11.93
C TYR A 242 -3.76 16.93 12.44
N ILE A 243 -4.02 15.73 11.91
CA ILE A 243 -3.27 14.52 12.27
C ILE A 243 -1.79 14.64 11.89
N GLU A 244 -1.53 15.16 10.69
CA GLU A 244 -0.18 15.33 10.14
C GLU A 244 0.61 16.41 10.90
N ASP A 245 0.03 17.60 11.09
CA ASP A 245 0.68 18.74 11.74
C ASP A 245 1.00 18.47 13.22
N ASN A 246 0.19 17.66 13.90
CA ASN A 246 0.42 17.29 15.30
C ASN A 246 1.24 16.00 15.46
N ASN A 247 1.78 15.46 14.35
CA ASN A 247 2.59 14.23 14.33
C ASN A 247 1.95 13.06 15.09
N ILE A 248 0.62 12.92 14.98
CA ILE A 248 -0.14 11.96 15.79
C ILE A 248 0.21 10.52 15.38
N LEU A 249 0.48 10.30 14.09
CA LEU A 249 0.74 8.98 13.50
C LEU A 249 2.14 8.42 13.75
N SER A 250 3.07 9.20 14.32
CA SER A 250 4.39 8.69 14.70
C SER A 250 4.31 7.96 16.05
N ASN A 251 5.19 6.97 16.25
CA ASN A 251 5.43 6.42 17.59
C ASN A 251 6.05 7.46 18.51
#